data_AF-A0A7W0MW22-F1
#
_entry.id   AF-A0A7W0MW22-F1
#
_cell.length_a   1.000
_cell.length_b   1.000
_cell.length_c   1.000
_cell.angle_alpha   90.00
_cell.angle_beta   90.00
_cell.angle_gamma   90.00
#
_symmetry.space_group_name_H-M   'P 1'
#
loop_
_entity.id
_entity.type
_entity.pdbx_description
1 polymer ?
#
loop_
_entity_poly.entity_id
_entity_poly.type
_entity_poly.pdbx_seq_one_letter_code
_entity_poly.pdbx_strand_id
1 'polypeptide(L)'
;MSILVDADTRLCVSGITGREGTFHAMNNRRYGTQVVSGVTPGKGGQDVEGVPVCDTFREAVARTGANTAMIFVPPRFAADSILEAEDAGIETIIAITEGIPAHDELRVFNHLARNPRVRLIGPNCPGVLSPGKANVGIIPAQFFKEGNVGVVSRSGTLTYQIGNELAGRGFGNSSIVGIGG
;
A
#
# COMPACT_ATOMS: atom_id res chain seq x y z
N MET A 1 18.13 -8.03 -0.05
CA MET A 1 17.71 -6.97 -1.00
C MET A 1 16.20 -6.97 -1.07
N SER A 2 15.54 -5.80 -1.03
CA SER A 2 14.07 -5.64 -1.16
C SER A 2 13.78 -4.66 -2.30
N ILE A 3 12.56 -4.69 -2.83
CA ILE A 3 12.07 -3.73 -3.83
C ILE A 3 10.78 -3.05 -3.35
N LEU A 4 10.52 -1.84 -3.85
CA LEU A 4 9.32 -1.02 -3.64
C LEU A 4 9.08 -0.52 -2.20
N VAL A 5 9.18 -1.41 -1.20
CA VAL A 5 8.98 -1.11 0.22
C VAL A 5 10.09 -1.74 1.06
N ASP A 6 10.49 -1.06 2.12
CA ASP A 6 11.57 -1.40 3.03
C ASP A 6 11.44 -0.66 4.39
N ALA A 7 12.51 -0.65 5.20
CA ALA A 7 12.51 -0.01 6.51
C ALA A 7 12.35 1.52 6.47
N ASP A 8 12.63 2.17 5.33
CA ASP A 8 12.50 3.62 5.12
C ASP A 8 11.11 4.01 4.60
N THR A 9 10.21 3.04 4.47
CA THR A 9 8.82 3.25 4.05
C THR A 9 8.02 3.96 5.14
N ARG A 10 7.63 5.21 4.85
CA ARG A 10 6.75 6.05 5.67
C ARG A 10 5.38 6.09 5.01
N LEU A 11 4.49 5.25 5.52
CA LEU A 11 3.20 4.94 4.94
C LEU A 11 2.12 5.95 5.35
N CYS A 12 1.46 6.53 4.35
CA CYS A 12 0.21 7.26 4.48
C CYS A 12 -0.97 6.41 4.01
N VAL A 13 -2.04 6.32 4.80
CA VAL A 13 -3.22 5.49 4.47
C VAL A 13 -4.42 6.36 4.09
N SER A 14 -4.87 6.27 2.85
CA SER A 14 -6.12 6.90 2.41
C SER A 14 -7.32 6.07 2.86
N GLY A 15 -8.31 6.74 3.46
CA GLY A 15 -9.47 6.07 4.05
C GLY A 15 -9.18 5.46 5.43
N ILE A 16 -8.15 5.92 6.15
CA ILE A 16 -7.72 5.34 7.43
C ILE A 16 -8.84 5.29 8.48
N THR A 17 -9.78 6.25 8.46
CA THR A 17 -10.88 6.32 9.45
C THR A 17 -12.03 5.35 9.14
N GLY A 18 -11.98 4.65 8.00
CA GLY A 18 -12.91 3.59 7.66
C GLY A 18 -12.53 2.27 8.34
N ARG A 19 -13.50 1.38 8.56
CA ARG A 19 -13.32 0.10 9.27
C ARG A 19 -12.14 -0.72 8.75
N GLU A 20 -12.10 -0.98 7.43
CA GLU A 20 -11.02 -1.77 6.82
C GLU A 20 -9.70 -0.99 6.75
N GLY A 21 -9.75 0.32 6.47
CA GLY A 21 -8.58 1.19 6.46
C GLY A 21 -7.87 1.22 7.81
N THR A 22 -8.62 1.37 8.91
CA THR A 22 -8.08 1.30 10.28
C THR A 22 -7.50 -0.08 10.55
N PHE A 23 -8.25 -1.16 10.28
CA PHE A 23 -7.82 -2.53 10.54
C PHE A 23 -6.49 -2.86 9.85
N HIS A 24 -6.40 -2.59 8.54
CA HIS A 24 -5.18 -2.87 7.79
C HIS A 24 -4.05 -1.90 8.11
N ALA A 25 -4.31 -0.62 8.34
CA ALA A 25 -3.28 0.31 8.82
C ALA A 25 -2.64 -0.21 10.13
N MET A 26 -3.45 -0.65 11.08
CA MET A 26 -2.96 -1.17 12.35
C MET A 26 -2.21 -2.49 12.21
N ASN A 27 -2.63 -3.38 11.31
CA ASN A 27 -1.89 -4.61 11.04
C ASN A 27 -0.52 -4.34 10.40
N ASN A 28 -0.45 -3.40 9.44
CA ASN A 28 0.82 -2.99 8.86
C ASN A 28 1.73 -2.32 9.92
N ARG A 29 1.17 -1.49 10.81
CA ARG A 29 1.93 -0.89 11.92
C ARG A 29 2.44 -1.94 12.92
N ARG A 30 1.59 -2.90 13.32
CA ARG A 30 1.98 -4.02 14.21
C ARG A 30 3.06 -4.90 13.60
N TYR A 31 3.10 -5.01 12.27
CA TYR A 31 4.16 -5.74 11.57
C TYR A 31 5.51 -5.01 11.62
N GLY A 32 5.51 -3.68 11.77
CA GLY A 32 6.72 -2.85 11.81
C GLY A 32 6.77 -1.76 10.74
N THR A 33 5.78 -1.66 9.86
CA THR A 33 5.72 -0.57 8.87
C THR A 33 5.49 0.77 9.57
N GLN A 34 6.22 1.81 9.18
CA GLN A 34 6.06 3.15 9.75
C GLN A 34 4.77 3.78 9.18
N VAL A 35 3.63 3.54 9.82
CA VAL A 35 2.37 4.22 9.48
C VAL A 35 2.38 5.61 10.12
N VAL A 36 2.71 6.62 9.32
CA VAL A 36 3.02 7.96 9.81
C VAL A 36 1.83 8.91 9.75
N SER A 37 0.86 8.65 8.87
CA SER A 37 -0.34 9.48 8.71
C SER A 37 -1.46 8.70 8.03
N GLY A 38 -2.67 9.27 8.06
CA GLY A 38 -3.71 8.89 7.13
C GLY A 38 -4.48 10.09 6.60
N VAL A 39 -5.22 9.86 5.53
CA VAL A 39 -6.03 10.89 4.86
C VAL A 39 -7.48 10.48 4.92
N THR A 40 -8.33 11.40 5.39
CA THR A 40 -9.78 11.33 5.21
C THR A 40 -10.32 12.75 5.12
N PRO A 41 -10.77 13.21 3.93
CA PRO A 41 -11.30 14.55 3.76
C PRO A 41 -12.45 14.86 4.73
N GLY A 42 -12.41 16.03 5.35
CA GLY A 42 -13.36 16.50 6.36
C GLY A 42 -13.08 15.96 7.77
N LYS A 43 -11.97 15.24 7.97
CA LYS A 43 -11.56 14.67 9.27
C LYS A 43 -10.12 15.02 9.63
N GLY A 44 -9.51 15.99 8.95
CA GLY A 44 -8.21 16.54 9.34
C GLY A 44 -8.18 16.95 10.81
N GLY A 45 -7.05 16.67 11.47
CA GLY A 45 -6.85 16.94 12.89
C GLY A 45 -7.34 15.84 13.84
N GLN A 46 -8.05 14.81 13.33
CA GLN A 46 -8.36 13.61 14.12
C GLN A 46 -7.12 12.72 14.31
N ASP A 47 -7.28 11.72 15.16
CA ASP A 47 -6.29 10.69 15.44
C ASP A 47 -6.92 9.29 15.32
N VAL A 48 -6.20 8.36 14.70
CA VAL A 48 -6.56 6.94 14.65
C VAL A 48 -5.45 6.14 15.31
N GLU A 49 -5.66 5.74 16.56
CA GLU A 49 -4.74 4.89 17.32
C GLU A 49 -3.32 5.48 17.43
N GLY A 50 -3.18 6.80 17.50
CA GLY A 50 -1.90 7.52 17.49
C GLY A 50 -1.37 7.87 16.09
N VAL A 51 -2.15 7.64 15.02
CA VAL A 51 -1.82 8.08 13.65
C VAL A 51 -2.59 9.36 13.33
N PRO A 52 -1.91 10.48 13.02
CA PRO A 52 -2.58 11.74 12.70
C PRO A 52 -3.34 11.64 11.38
N VAL A 53 -4.55 12.17 11.37
CA VAL A 53 -5.40 12.27 10.18
C VAL A 53 -5.27 13.66 9.56
N CYS A 54 -5.09 13.69 8.25
CA CYS A 54 -5.01 14.88 7.41
C CYS A 54 -6.22 14.94 6.47
N ASP A 55 -6.56 16.13 5.99
CA ASP A 55 -7.62 16.28 4.99
C ASP A 55 -7.12 15.92 3.58
N THR A 56 -5.82 16.10 3.32
CA THR A 56 -5.20 15.88 2.00
C THR A 56 -3.88 15.14 2.10
N PHE A 57 -3.47 14.49 1.00
CA PHE A 57 -2.14 13.90 0.92
C PHE A 57 -1.02 14.95 1.01
N ARG A 58 -1.22 16.14 0.45
CA ARG A 58 -0.23 17.22 0.50
C ARG A 58 0.08 17.64 1.94
N GLU A 59 -0.96 17.76 2.77
CA GLU A 59 -0.81 18.04 4.20
C GLU A 59 -0.07 16.88 4.91
N ALA A 60 -0.46 15.64 4.63
CA ALA A 60 0.18 14.46 5.20
C ALA A 60 1.69 14.40 4.88
N VAL A 61 2.06 14.58 3.60
CA VAL A 61 3.46 14.61 3.16
C VAL A 61 4.23 15.75 3.82
N ALA A 62 3.68 16.96 3.87
CA ALA A 62 4.34 18.11 4.49
C ALA A 62 4.60 17.90 6.00
N ARG A 63 3.68 17.25 6.71
CA ARG A 63 3.77 17.04 8.15
C ARG A 63 4.65 15.86 8.55
N THR A 64 4.65 14.79 7.76
CA THR A 64 5.23 13.50 8.18
C THR A 64 6.30 12.96 7.24
N GLY A 65 6.50 13.62 6.09
CA GLY A 65 7.42 13.17 5.05
C GLY A 65 7.01 11.84 4.43
N ALA A 66 5.72 11.48 4.46
CA ALA A 66 5.22 10.25 3.85
C ALA A 66 5.71 10.08 2.41
N ASN A 67 6.22 8.89 2.08
CA ASN A 67 6.77 8.57 0.76
C ASN A 67 6.04 7.40 0.09
N THR A 68 5.07 6.78 0.77
CA THR A 68 4.28 5.67 0.24
C THR A 68 2.81 5.86 0.61
N ALA A 69 1.90 5.55 -0.31
CA ALA A 69 0.46 5.60 -0.09
C ALA A 69 -0.16 4.20 -0.17
N MET A 70 -1.07 3.90 0.76
CA MET A 70 -2.00 2.77 0.64
C MET A 70 -3.41 3.31 0.41
N ILE A 71 -3.99 3.00 -0.74
CA ILE A 71 -5.33 3.46 -1.13
C ILE A 71 -6.36 2.42 -0.68
N PHE A 72 -7.18 2.81 0.30
CA PHE A 72 -8.16 1.95 0.96
C PHE A 72 -9.56 2.60 0.99
N VAL A 73 -9.90 3.34 -0.06
CA VAL A 73 -11.19 4.03 -0.22
C VAL A 73 -12.14 3.25 -1.13
N PRO A 74 -13.46 3.51 -1.08
CA PRO A 74 -14.41 2.92 -2.02
C PRO A 74 -14.06 3.17 -3.51
N PRO A 75 -14.51 2.32 -4.45
CA PRO A 75 -14.04 2.34 -5.84
C PRO A 75 -14.25 3.66 -6.55
N ARG A 76 -15.40 4.30 -6.32
CA ARG A 76 -15.75 5.61 -6.88
C ARG A 76 -14.81 6.76 -6.49
N PHE A 77 -13.94 6.57 -5.50
CA PHE A 77 -13.00 7.57 -5.01
C PHE A 77 -11.53 7.18 -5.23
N ALA A 78 -11.26 5.93 -5.60
CA ALA A 78 -9.90 5.40 -5.60
C ALA A 78 -9.02 6.02 -6.68
N ALA A 79 -9.57 6.28 -7.88
CA ALA A 79 -8.83 6.92 -8.96
C ALA A 79 -8.34 8.32 -8.58
N ASP A 80 -9.23 9.16 -8.05
CA ASP A 80 -8.86 10.52 -7.64
C ASP A 80 -7.90 10.48 -6.43
N SER A 81 -8.06 9.51 -5.52
CA SER A 81 -7.14 9.33 -4.39
C SER A 81 -5.71 8.91 -4.83
N ILE A 82 -5.59 8.10 -5.88
CA ILE A 82 -4.29 7.74 -6.49
C ILE A 82 -3.64 8.99 -7.09
N LEU A 83 -4.40 9.77 -7.86
CA LEU A 83 -3.90 10.98 -8.50
C LEU A 83 -3.50 12.05 -7.46
N GLU A 84 -4.27 12.20 -6.38
CA GLU A 84 -3.94 13.12 -5.28
C GLU A 84 -2.64 12.71 -4.57
N ALA A 85 -2.43 11.42 -4.34
CA ALA A 85 -1.19 10.93 -3.76
C ALA A 85 0.03 11.25 -4.65
N GLU A 86 -0.10 11.06 -5.97
CA GLU A 86 0.95 11.40 -6.92
C GLU A 86 1.24 12.91 -6.96
N ASP A 87 0.19 13.75 -7.00
CA ASP A 87 0.32 15.22 -6.97
C ASP A 87 0.98 15.74 -5.68
N ALA A 88 0.78 15.03 -4.57
CA ALA A 88 1.45 15.31 -3.31
C ALA A 88 2.94 14.90 -3.28
N GLY A 89 3.43 14.23 -4.32
CA GLY A 89 4.83 13.81 -4.45
C GLY A 89 5.12 12.40 -3.91
N ILE A 90 4.10 11.57 -3.66
CA ILE A 90 4.30 10.18 -3.27
C ILE A 90 4.74 9.35 -4.48
N GLU A 91 5.89 8.68 -4.36
CA GLU A 91 6.48 7.91 -5.47
C GLU A 91 6.04 6.44 -5.50
N THR A 92 5.63 5.86 -4.36
CA THR A 92 5.11 4.48 -4.31
C THR A 92 3.65 4.49 -3.86
N ILE A 93 2.74 4.06 -4.74
CA ILE A 93 1.30 4.03 -4.47
C ILE A 93 0.82 2.59 -4.60
N ILE A 94 0.14 2.09 -3.57
CA ILE A 94 -0.40 0.73 -3.52
C ILE A 94 -1.91 0.83 -3.39
N ALA A 95 -2.62 0.47 -4.46
CA ALA A 95 -4.08 0.53 -4.52
C ALA A 95 -4.70 -0.84 -4.23
N ILE A 96 -5.35 -0.95 -3.07
CA ILE A 96 -5.98 -2.21 -2.64
C ILE A 96 -7.39 -2.35 -3.24
N THR A 97 -8.10 -1.24 -3.38
CA THR A 97 -9.50 -1.20 -3.82
C THR A 97 -9.77 -2.02 -5.08
N GLU A 98 -10.75 -2.91 -5.00
CA GLU A 98 -11.31 -3.66 -6.13
C GLU A 98 -12.52 -2.93 -6.74
N GLY A 99 -12.77 -3.11 -8.04
CA GLY A 99 -14.00 -2.62 -8.70
C GLY A 99 -13.93 -1.17 -9.17
N ILE A 100 -12.72 -0.62 -9.33
CA ILE A 100 -12.53 0.67 -10.00
C ILE A 100 -12.98 0.51 -11.47
N PRO A 101 -13.78 1.45 -12.02
CA PRO A 101 -14.16 1.36 -13.44
C PRO A 101 -12.91 1.38 -14.34
N ALA A 102 -12.87 0.49 -15.35
CA ALA A 102 -11.73 0.40 -16.27
C ALA A 102 -11.39 1.74 -16.96
N HIS A 103 -12.38 2.59 -17.20
CA HIS A 103 -12.16 3.92 -17.77
C HIS A 103 -11.42 4.87 -16.79
N ASP A 104 -11.67 4.74 -15.49
CA ASP A 104 -10.93 5.46 -14.46
C ASP A 104 -9.50 4.93 -14.33
N GLU A 105 -9.31 3.61 -14.40
CA GLU A 105 -7.97 3.01 -14.42
C GLU A 105 -7.15 3.47 -15.63
N LEU A 106 -7.76 3.54 -16.82
CA LEU A 106 -7.12 4.08 -18.02
C LEU A 106 -6.73 5.56 -17.85
N ARG A 107 -7.59 6.36 -17.22
CA ARG A 107 -7.31 7.77 -16.89
C ARG A 107 -6.10 7.87 -15.97
N VAL A 108 -6.07 7.10 -14.89
CA VAL A 108 -4.96 7.04 -13.93
C VAL A 108 -3.67 6.61 -14.64
N PHE A 109 -3.71 5.51 -15.40
CA PHE A 109 -2.54 4.99 -16.13
C PHE A 109 -1.92 6.05 -17.05
N ASN A 110 -2.73 6.68 -17.89
CA ASN A 110 -2.26 7.68 -18.86
C ASN A 110 -1.66 8.92 -18.19
N HIS A 111 -2.15 9.29 -17.01
CA HIS A 111 -1.59 10.39 -16.23
C HIS A 111 -0.26 9.99 -15.61
N LEU A 112 -0.22 8.89 -14.86
CA LEU A 112 0.98 8.43 -14.15
C LEU A 112 2.13 8.07 -15.10
N ALA A 113 1.83 7.59 -16.31
CA ALA A 113 2.85 7.30 -17.33
C ALA A 113 3.72 8.52 -17.72
N ARG A 114 3.27 9.74 -17.41
CA ARG A 114 4.01 10.99 -17.65
C ARG A 114 5.02 11.30 -16.53
N ASN A 115 4.91 10.65 -15.38
CA ASN A 115 5.82 10.81 -14.25
C ASN A 115 6.67 9.53 -14.08
N PRO A 116 7.94 9.50 -14.53
CA PRO A 116 8.75 8.28 -14.48
C PRO A 116 9.14 7.86 -13.05
N ARG A 117 8.96 8.73 -12.04
CA ARG A 117 9.30 8.43 -10.64
C ARG A 117 8.20 7.66 -9.92
N VAL A 118 6.93 7.83 -10.32
CA VAL A 118 5.81 7.18 -9.63
C VAL A 118 5.69 5.72 -10.03
N ARG A 119 5.34 4.88 -9.06
CA ARG A 119 5.01 3.46 -9.24
C ARG A 119 3.67 3.19 -8.57
N LEU A 120 2.72 2.73 -9.38
CA LEU A 120 1.43 2.22 -8.91
C LEU A 120 1.46 0.69 -8.91
N ILE A 121 1.06 0.09 -7.80
CA ILE A 121 0.81 -1.35 -7.66
C ILE A 121 -0.69 -1.53 -7.43
N GLY A 122 -1.30 -2.46 -8.16
CA GLY A 122 -2.75 -2.62 -8.23
C GLY A 122 -3.38 -1.81 -9.38
N PRO A 123 -4.68 -1.50 -9.32
CA PRO A 123 -5.61 -1.73 -8.20
C PRO A 123 -5.98 -3.21 -8.01
N ASN A 124 -7.00 -3.51 -7.19
CA ASN A 124 -7.47 -4.87 -6.96
C ASN A 124 -6.35 -5.84 -6.55
N CYS A 125 -5.53 -5.44 -5.58
CA CYS A 125 -4.32 -6.18 -5.25
C CYS A 125 -4.17 -6.41 -3.74
N PRO A 126 -3.43 -7.45 -3.31
CA PRO A 126 -3.16 -7.65 -1.90
C PRO A 126 -2.07 -6.68 -1.36
N GLY A 127 -1.33 -6.01 -2.24
CA GLY A 127 -0.26 -5.07 -1.89
C GLY A 127 1.15 -5.65 -2.02
N VAL A 128 2.07 -5.10 -1.22
CA VAL A 128 3.50 -5.44 -1.25
C VAL A 128 4.01 -5.76 0.14
N LEU A 129 4.79 -6.85 0.26
CA LEU A 129 5.45 -7.26 1.48
C LEU A 129 6.95 -7.48 1.22
N SER A 130 7.79 -6.79 1.99
CA SER A 130 9.20 -7.10 2.13
C SER A 130 9.42 -7.65 3.54
N PRO A 131 9.58 -8.99 3.69
CA PRO A 131 9.61 -9.61 5.01
C PRO A 131 10.70 -9.03 5.92
N GLY A 132 10.36 -8.78 7.18
CA GLY A 132 11.26 -8.18 8.19
C GLY A 132 11.46 -6.67 8.04
N LYS A 133 10.81 -6.03 7.05
CA LYS A 133 11.03 -4.61 6.74
C LYS A 133 9.73 -3.81 6.71
N ALA A 134 8.84 -4.14 5.78
CA ALA A 134 7.58 -3.43 5.61
C ALA A 134 6.53 -4.32 4.95
N ASN A 135 5.30 -4.19 5.44
CA ASN A 135 4.08 -4.65 4.81
C ASN A 135 3.25 -3.43 4.42
N VAL A 136 2.77 -3.38 3.18
CA VAL A 136 1.83 -2.35 2.72
C VAL A 136 0.72 -3.04 1.94
N GLY A 137 -0.37 -3.32 2.64
CA GLY A 137 -1.57 -3.91 2.07
C GLY A 137 -2.27 -4.86 3.03
N ILE A 138 -2.78 -5.96 2.48
CA ILE A 138 -3.57 -6.98 3.17
C ILE A 138 -2.90 -8.35 3.19
N ILE A 139 -1.62 -8.43 2.80
CA ILE A 139 -0.84 -9.67 2.85
C ILE A 139 -0.68 -10.11 4.32
N PRO A 140 -1.03 -11.36 4.67
CA PRO A 140 -0.85 -11.91 6.02
C PRO A 140 0.64 -12.23 6.27
N ALA A 141 1.39 -11.22 6.71
CA ALA A 141 2.85 -11.26 6.77
C ALA A 141 3.42 -12.34 7.70
N GLN A 142 2.64 -12.85 8.67
CA GLN A 142 3.05 -13.92 9.58
C GLN A 142 3.40 -15.25 8.90
N PHE A 143 2.96 -15.47 7.65
CA PHE A 143 3.28 -16.68 6.89
C PHE A 143 4.59 -16.57 6.10
N PHE A 144 5.26 -15.42 6.15
CA PHE A 144 6.44 -15.14 5.35
C PHE A 144 7.64 -14.83 6.24
N LYS A 145 8.82 -15.24 5.76
CA LYS A 145 10.11 -14.97 6.38
C LYS A 145 11.07 -14.38 5.34
N GLU A 146 12.06 -13.63 5.81
CA GLU A 146 13.08 -13.06 4.94
C GLU A 146 13.88 -14.16 4.22
N GLY A 147 14.21 -13.89 2.95
CA GLY A 147 15.07 -14.74 2.15
C GLY A 147 15.39 -14.11 0.79
N ASN A 148 15.66 -14.95 -0.20
CA ASN A 148 16.21 -14.54 -1.49
C ASN A 148 15.28 -14.78 -2.70
N VAL A 149 14.03 -15.19 -2.47
CA VAL A 149 13.06 -15.44 -3.55
C VAL A 149 12.10 -14.27 -3.72
N GLY A 150 12.09 -13.64 -4.90
CA GLY A 150 11.08 -12.67 -5.28
C GLY A 150 9.80 -13.35 -5.76
N VAL A 151 8.63 -12.86 -5.38
CA VAL A 151 7.33 -13.37 -5.86
C VAL A 151 6.52 -12.23 -6.45
N VAL A 152 5.97 -12.44 -7.64
CA VAL A 152 5.02 -11.53 -8.30
C VAL A 152 3.79 -12.33 -8.68
N SER A 153 2.60 -11.81 -8.37
CA SER A 153 1.34 -12.53 -8.59
C SER A 153 0.17 -11.60 -8.84
N ARG A 154 -0.78 -12.06 -9.66
CA ARG A 154 -2.08 -11.41 -9.87
C ARG A 154 -3.15 -11.84 -8.86
N SER A 155 -2.91 -12.90 -8.09
CA SER A 155 -3.87 -13.49 -7.15
C SER A 155 -3.34 -13.43 -5.72
N GLY A 156 -4.14 -12.89 -4.79
CA GLY A 156 -3.79 -12.82 -3.37
C GLY A 156 -3.63 -14.20 -2.73
N THR A 157 -4.66 -15.03 -2.75
CA THR A 157 -4.64 -16.34 -2.08
C THR A 157 -3.57 -17.29 -2.65
N LEU A 158 -3.35 -17.27 -3.96
CA LEU A 158 -2.28 -18.06 -4.58
C LEU A 158 -0.89 -17.57 -4.14
N THR A 159 -0.72 -16.27 -3.93
CA THR A 159 0.53 -15.71 -3.38
C THR A 159 0.84 -16.30 -2.01
N TYR A 160 -0.19 -16.46 -1.16
CA TYR A 160 -0.02 -16.99 0.19
C TYR A 160 0.34 -18.48 0.16
N GLN A 161 -0.27 -19.24 -0.75
CA GLN A 161 0.08 -20.65 -0.97
C GLN A 161 1.53 -20.80 -1.41
N ILE A 162 1.98 -20.01 -2.39
CA ILE A 162 3.38 -20.04 -2.84
C ILE A 162 4.35 -19.64 -1.71
N GLY A 163 3.99 -18.64 -0.90
CA GLY A 163 4.74 -18.27 0.30
C GLY A 163 4.93 -19.43 1.26
N ASN A 164 3.84 -20.13 1.57
CA ASN A 164 3.85 -21.31 2.44
C ASN A 164 4.70 -22.46 1.87
N GLU A 165 4.60 -22.74 0.57
CA GLU A 165 5.41 -23.77 -0.10
C GLU A 165 6.91 -23.45 -0.07
N LEU A 166 7.28 -22.19 -0.29
CA LEU A 166 8.68 -21.74 -0.19
C LEU A 166 9.20 -21.90 1.25
N ALA A 167 8.42 -21.46 2.23
CA ALA A 167 8.77 -21.56 3.64
C ALA A 167 8.98 -23.01 4.09
N GLY A 168 8.08 -23.91 3.70
CA GLY A 168 8.16 -25.35 3.99
C GLY A 168 9.39 -26.04 3.39
N ARG A 169 9.95 -25.49 2.31
CA ARG A 169 11.19 -25.97 1.66
C ARG A 169 12.45 -25.28 2.19
N GLY A 170 12.32 -24.46 3.23
CA GLY A 170 13.44 -23.75 3.84
C GLY A 170 13.75 -22.38 3.21
N PHE A 171 13.13 -22.02 2.10
CA PHE A 171 13.33 -20.72 1.44
C PHE A 171 12.54 -19.59 2.12
N GLY A 172 12.95 -18.36 1.88
CA GLY A 172 12.24 -17.15 2.31
C GLY A 172 12.15 -16.15 1.15
N ASN A 173 11.44 -15.06 1.38
CA ASN A 173 11.15 -14.07 0.35
C ASN A 173 11.98 -12.79 0.51
N SER A 174 12.42 -12.24 -0.60
CA SER A 174 13.03 -10.90 -0.66
C SER A 174 11.95 -9.81 -0.63
N SER A 175 11.04 -9.89 -1.60
CA SER A 175 9.81 -9.10 -1.68
C SER A 175 8.73 -9.89 -2.40
N ILE A 176 7.48 -9.64 -2.02
CA ILE A 176 6.27 -10.21 -2.60
C ILE A 176 5.43 -9.06 -3.13
N VAL A 177 5.10 -9.08 -4.41
CA VAL A 177 4.34 -8.03 -5.10
C VAL A 177 3.07 -8.63 -5.68
N GLY A 178 1.94 -8.34 -5.05
CA GLY A 178 0.64 -8.58 -5.64
C GLY A 178 0.30 -7.45 -6.61
N ILE A 179 0.36 -7.72 -7.92
CA ILE A 179 0.15 -6.68 -8.95
C ILE A 179 -1.32 -6.41 -9.25
N GLY A 180 -2.22 -7.29 -8.79
CA GLY A 180 -3.66 -7.15 -8.95
C GLY A 180 -4.27 -7.99 -10.07
N GLY A 181 -5.59 -8.18 -9.97
CA GLY A 181 -6.41 -9.02 -10.84
C GLY A 181 -6.99 -8.27 -12.02
#